data_AF-A0AAW2D3X1-F1
#
_entry.id   AF-A0AAW2D3X1-F1
#
_cell.length_a   1.000
_cell.length_b   1.000
_cell.length_c   1.000
_cell.angle_alpha   90.00
_cell.angle_beta   90.00
_cell.angle_gamma   90.00
#
_symmetry.space_group_name_H-M   'P 1'
#
loop_
_entity.id
_entity.type
_entity.pdbx_description
1 polymer ?
#
loop_
_entity_poly.entity_id
_entity_poly.type
_entity_poly.pdbx_seq_one_letter_code
_entity_poly.pdbx_strand_id
1 'polypeptide(L)'
;MVKRSKMKEHHRKKAKEAKKLGFNRKTKVEKDPGIPNDWPFKEQELQALEARRSRVIEELEQKKALRKERAQKRKLGLLEDDDSSKLATSASPGELNVKDNSTGVGKNWDNSDRAFYKELVKVIEASDVILEVLDARDPLGTRCVDMENLVMKAGPNKHLIKKSITVGVIGLPNVGKSSLINSLKRSHVVNVGSTPGLTRSMQEVQLDKNVKLLDCPGVVMLRSGANDESITLRNCKRIEKLDDPIGPVKEILRRCPPSMLVALYKLPSFDSVNDFLQKVATVMGKLKKGGVVDVEAAARIVLHDWNQGKIPYYTMPLIRNQGEPSEAKIVSELG
;
A
#
# COMPACT_ATOMS: atom_id res chain seq x y z
N MET A 1 23.68 3.48 -30.68
CA MET A 1 22.43 2.85 -31.20
C MET A 1 22.59 1.39 -31.65
N VAL A 2 23.75 0.97 -32.17
CA VAL A 2 23.97 -0.35 -32.82
C VAL A 2 23.91 -1.57 -31.86
N LYS A 3 24.32 -1.45 -30.58
CA LYS A 3 24.34 -2.58 -29.62
C LYS A 3 22.95 -3.10 -29.21
N ARG A 4 21.93 -2.24 -29.12
CA ARG A 4 20.54 -2.65 -28.79
C ARG A 4 19.87 -3.43 -29.91
N SER A 5 20.21 -3.13 -31.17
CA SER A 5 19.69 -3.83 -32.35
C SER A 5 20.20 -5.28 -32.40
N LYS A 6 21.52 -5.47 -32.23
CA LYS A 6 22.15 -6.80 -32.17
C LYS A 6 21.62 -7.66 -31.01
N MET A 7 21.32 -7.05 -29.86
CA MET A 7 20.75 -7.77 -28.71
C MET A 7 19.32 -8.24 -28.99
N LYS A 8 18.46 -7.40 -29.56
CA LYS A 8 17.11 -7.79 -29.98
C LYS A 8 17.13 -8.92 -31.01
N GLU A 9 18.06 -8.86 -31.95
CA GLU A 9 18.22 -9.89 -32.98
C GLU A 9 18.69 -11.23 -32.39
N HIS A 10 19.63 -11.19 -31.44
CA HIS A 10 20.07 -12.38 -30.70
C HIS A 10 18.93 -13.01 -29.87
N HIS A 11 18.11 -12.22 -29.18
CA HIS A 11 16.94 -12.72 -28.47
C HIS A 11 15.89 -13.32 -29.42
N ARG A 12 15.69 -12.71 -30.60
CA ARG A 12 14.78 -13.22 -31.64
C ARG A 12 15.27 -14.55 -32.22
N LYS A 13 16.59 -14.71 -32.37
CA LYS A 13 17.23 -15.95 -32.85
C LYS A 13 17.10 -17.07 -31.81
N LYS A 14 17.40 -16.79 -30.54
CA LYS A 14 17.18 -17.73 -29.42
C LYS A 14 15.72 -18.17 -29.28
N ALA A 15 14.76 -17.26 -29.47
CA ALA A 15 13.34 -17.60 -29.43
C ALA A 15 12.89 -18.50 -30.59
N LYS A 16 13.51 -18.37 -31.78
CA LYS A 16 13.25 -19.25 -32.93
C LYS A 16 13.91 -20.62 -32.76
N GLU A 17 15.11 -20.67 -32.18
CA GLU A 17 15.80 -21.93 -31.83
C GLU A 17 15.05 -22.71 -30.75
N ALA A 18 14.57 -22.03 -29.70
CA ALA A 18 13.76 -22.63 -28.64
C ALA A 18 12.43 -23.21 -29.18
N LYS A 19 11.87 -22.62 -30.24
CA LYS A 19 10.68 -23.15 -30.94
C LYS A 19 11.00 -24.31 -31.87
N LYS A 20 12.18 -24.33 -32.51
CA LYS A 20 12.64 -25.43 -33.38
C LYS A 20 13.03 -26.69 -32.59
N LEU A 21 13.52 -26.53 -31.37
CA LEU A 21 13.95 -27.64 -30.50
C LEU A 21 12.80 -28.40 -29.84
N GLY A 22 11.55 -28.23 -30.30
CA GLY A 22 10.50 -29.26 -30.26
C GLY A 22 10.25 -29.97 -28.93
N PHE A 23 10.59 -29.37 -27.79
CA PHE A 23 10.40 -30.01 -26.49
C PHE A 23 9.01 -29.65 -25.98
N ASN A 24 8.01 -30.39 -26.47
CA ASN A 24 6.70 -30.53 -25.85
C ASN A 24 6.85 -31.19 -24.45
N ARG A 25 7.48 -30.51 -23.50
CA ARG A 25 7.25 -30.78 -22.08
C ARG A 25 5.96 -30.06 -21.72
N LYS A 26 4.83 -30.76 -21.84
CA LYS A 26 3.71 -30.53 -20.91
C LYS A 26 4.35 -30.46 -19.53
N THR A 27 4.19 -29.33 -18.83
CA THR A 27 4.57 -29.23 -17.43
C THR A 27 3.98 -30.45 -16.73
N LYS A 28 4.82 -31.31 -16.15
CA LYS A 28 4.34 -32.38 -15.29
C LYS A 28 3.61 -31.67 -14.16
N VAL A 29 2.29 -31.67 -14.21
CA VAL A 29 1.45 -31.31 -13.06
C VAL A 29 1.87 -32.28 -11.98
N GLU A 30 2.42 -31.75 -10.90
CA GLU A 30 2.77 -32.51 -9.71
C GLU A 30 1.51 -33.26 -9.29
N LYS A 31 1.56 -34.60 -9.31
CA LYS A 31 0.41 -35.41 -8.96
C LYS A 31 0.25 -35.30 -7.45
N ASP A 32 -0.83 -34.64 -7.03
CA ASP A 32 -1.27 -34.59 -5.65
C ASP A 32 -1.36 -36.03 -5.11
N PRO A 33 -0.64 -36.39 -4.04
CA PRO A 33 -0.54 -37.77 -3.54
C PRO A 33 -1.87 -38.36 -3.06
N GLY A 34 -2.95 -37.57 -3.00
CA GLY A 34 -4.29 -38.05 -2.68
C GLY A 34 -4.43 -38.52 -1.24
N ILE A 35 -5.66 -38.83 -0.83
CA ILE A 35 -5.97 -39.21 0.55
C ILE A 35 -5.48 -40.65 0.80
N PRO A 36 -4.56 -40.86 1.77
CA PRO A 36 -4.05 -42.18 2.13
C PRO A 36 -5.14 -43.19 2.46
N ASN A 37 -4.88 -44.48 2.24
CA ASN A 37 -5.90 -45.53 2.37
C ASN A 37 -6.34 -45.77 3.82
N ASP A 38 -5.48 -45.49 4.79
CA ASP A 38 -5.73 -45.76 6.21
C ASP A 38 -6.46 -44.62 6.92
N TRP A 39 -7.06 -43.68 6.17
CA TRP A 39 -7.74 -42.52 6.74
C TRP A 39 -9.16 -42.87 7.18
N PRO A 40 -9.49 -42.80 8.49
CA PRO A 40 -10.77 -43.28 9.03
C PRO A 40 -12.01 -42.49 8.55
N PHE A 41 -11.82 -41.32 7.94
CA PHE A 41 -12.90 -40.48 7.40
C PHE A 41 -12.82 -40.31 5.87
N LYS A 42 -12.12 -41.22 5.18
CA LYS A 42 -11.80 -41.12 3.74
C LYS A 42 -13.06 -40.97 2.87
N GLU A 43 -14.10 -41.73 3.20
CA GLU A 43 -15.34 -41.76 2.46
C GLU A 43 -16.15 -40.46 2.62
N GLN A 44 -16.16 -39.87 3.81
CA GLN A 44 -16.80 -38.59 4.09
C GLN A 44 -16.08 -37.42 3.39
N GLU A 45 -14.75 -37.41 3.40
CA GLU A 45 -13.93 -36.42 2.68
C GLU A 45 -14.11 -36.54 1.16
N LEU A 46 -14.17 -37.77 0.62
CA LEU A 46 -14.37 -37.99 -0.81
C LEU A 46 -15.75 -37.49 -1.26
N GLN A 47 -16.81 -37.80 -0.50
CA GLN A 47 -18.16 -37.28 -0.75
C GLN A 47 -18.23 -35.75 -0.64
N ALA A 48 -17.54 -35.15 0.35
CA ALA A 48 -17.47 -33.70 0.50
C ALA A 48 -16.72 -33.02 -0.66
N LEU A 49 -15.66 -33.66 -1.17
CA LEU A 49 -14.89 -33.18 -2.33
C LEU A 49 -15.70 -33.30 -3.63
N GLU A 50 -16.42 -34.39 -3.83
CA GLU A 50 -17.30 -34.59 -4.98
C GLU A 50 -18.45 -33.59 -4.97
N ALA A 51 -19.12 -33.39 -3.83
CA ALA A 51 -20.15 -32.36 -3.68
C ALA A 51 -19.60 -30.95 -3.95
N ARG A 52 -18.37 -30.66 -3.51
CA ARG A 52 -17.70 -29.37 -3.77
C ARG A 52 -17.34 -29.20 -5.25
N ARG A 53 -16.89 -30.27 -5.93
CA ARG A 53 -16.60 -30.26 -7.38
C ARG A 53 -17.88 -30.08 -8.20
N SER A 54 -18.96 -30.78 -7.88
CA SER A 54 -20.25 -30.65 -8.57
C SER A 54 -20.80 -29.23 -8.47
N ARG A 55 -20.76 -28.61 -7.29
CA ARG A 55 -21.18 -27.21 -7.10
C ARG A 55 -20.38 -26.22 -7.95
N VAL A 56 -19.07 -26.42 -8.06
CA VAL A 56 -18.20 -25.55 -8.89
C VAL A 56 -18.50 -25.74 -10.38
N ILE A 57 -18.78 -26.97 -10.83
CA ILE A 57 -19.15 -27.26 -12.22
C ILE A 57 -20.50 -26.62 -12.57
N GLU A 58 -21.50 -26.78 -11.70
CA GLU A 58 -22.81 -26.13 -11.86
C GLU A 58 -22.70 -24.60 -11.89
N GLU A 59 -21.91 -24.00 -11.00
CA GLU A 59 -21.71 -22.54 -10.99
C GLU A 59 -21.01 -22.03 -12.27
N LEU A 60 -20.06 -22.81 -12.81
CA LEU A 60 -19.39 -22.50 -14.08
C LEU A 60 -20.35 -22.63 -15.26
N GLU A 61 -21.23 -23.63 -15.25
CA GLU A 61 -22.24 -23.84 -16.29
C GLU A 61 -23.30 -22.74 -16.26
N GLN A 62 -23.79 -22.36 -15.08
CA GLN A 62 -24.69 -21.21 -14.88
C GLN A 62 -24.04 -19.91 -15.38
N LYS A 63 -22.77 -19.65 -15.05
CA LYS A 63 -22.03 -18.46 -15.56
C LYS A 63 -21.87 -18.49 -17.07
N LYS A 64 -21.67 -19.66 -17.68
CA LYS A 64 -21.59 -19.81 -19.15
C LYS A 64 -22.95 -19.57 -19.80
N ALA A 65 -24.03 -20.09 -19.24
CA ALA A 65 -25.40 -19.86 -19.72
C ALA A 65 -25.75 -18.37 -19.67
N LEU A 66 -25.49 -17.70 -18.53
CA LEU A 66 -25.74 -16.27 -18.34
C LEU A 66 -24.91 -15.39 -19.31
N ARG A 67 -23.66 -15.79 -19.61
CA ARG A 67 -22.84 -15.12 -20.64
C ARG A 67 -23.41 -15.29 -22.04
N LYS A 68 -23.90 -16.48 -22.39
CA LYS A 68 -24.50 -16.77 -23.70
C LYS A 68 -25.80 -15.99 -23.88
N GLU A 69 -26.63 -15.92 -22.84
CA GLU A 69 -27.85 -15.11 -22.81
C GLU A 69 -27.54 -13.61 -22.96
N ARG A 70 -26.56 -13.08 -22.21
CA ARG A 70 -26.11 -11.69 -22.35
C ARG A 70 -25.58 -11.39 -23.75
N ALA A 71 -24.81 -12.28 -24.36
CA ALA A 71 -24.32 -12.13 -25.73
C ALA A 71 -25.48 -12.13 -26.75
N GLN A 72 -26.51 -12.95 -26.51
CA GLN A 72 -27.70 -13.01 -27.36
C GLN A 72 -28.56 -11.74 -27.23
N LYS A 73 -28.74 -11.22 -26.01
CA LYS A 73 -29.40 -9.94 -25.74
C LYS A 73 -28.65 -8.74 -26.36
N ARG A 74 -27.31 -8.76 -26.36
CA ARG A 74 -26.47 -7.78 -27.07
C ARG A 74 -26.64 -7.87 -28.59
N LYS A 75 -26.70 -9.08 -29.15
CA LYS A 75 -26.93 -9.29 -30.59
C LYS A 75 -28.32 -8.82 -31.05
N LEU A 76 -29.31 -8.86 -30.16
CA LEU A 76 -30.67 -8.36 -30.39
C LEU A 76 -30.84 -6.85 -30.14
N GLY A 77 -29.79 -6.13 -29.71
CA GLY A 77 -29.85 -4.68 -29.46
C GLY A 77 -30.66 -4.26 -28.22
N LEU A 78 -30.93 -5.19 -27.29
CA LEU A 78 -31.76 -4.94 -26.09
C LEU A 78 -30.95 -4.49 -24.85
N LEU A 79 -29.66 -4.20 -25.00
CA LEU A 79 -28.77 -3.77 -23.92
C LEU A 79 -27.88 -2.63 -24.43
N GLU A 80 -27.99 -1.45 -23.81
CA GLU A 80 -27.07 -0.33 -24.02
C GLU A 80 -25.74 -0.57 -23.26
N ASP A 81 -24.66 -0.06 -23.85
CA ASP A 81 -23.28 -0.28 -23.40
C ASP A 81 -22.97 0.50 -22.12
N ASP A 82 -22.99 -0.17 -20.98
CA ASP A 82 -22.29 0.29 -19.78
C ASP A 82 -20.97 -0.50 -19.62
N ASP A 83 -19.88 0.24 -19.78
CA ASP A 83 -18.47 -0.02 -19.45
C ASP A 83 -17.80 -1.31 -20.00
N SER A 84 -17.11 -1.15 -21.13
CA SER A 84 -16.31 -2.17 -21.80
C SER A 84 -14.83 -2.11 -21.40
N SER A 85 -14.48 -2.62 -20.22
CA SER A 85 -13.05 -2.83 -19.88
C SER A 85 -12.75 -3.90 -18.82
N LYS A 86 -13.48 -5.02 -18.77
CA LYS A 86 -13.10 -6.15 -17.87
C LYS A 86 -13.36 -7.52 -18.49
N LEU A 87 -12.50 -8.00 -19.40
CA LEU A 87 -12.35 -9.46 -19.60
C LEU A 87 -11.11 -9.87 -20.45
N ALA A 88 -9.90 -9.76 -19.89
CA ALA A 88 -8.76 -10.54 -20.38
C ALA A 88 -7.65 -10.65 -19.33
N THR A 89 -7.77 -11.57 -18.37
CA THR A 89 -6.65 -12.37 -17.85
C THR A 89 -7.11 -13.32 -16.75
N SER A 90 -7.13 -14.63 -17.03
CA SER A 90 -7.16 -15.67 -16.00
C SER A 90 -6.35 -16.88 -16.47
N ALA A 91 -5.13 -17.02 -15.95
CA ALA A 91 -4.41 -18.29 -15.86
C ALA A 91 -3.15 -18.14 -14.98
N SER A 92 -3.27 -18.37 -13.67
CA SER A 92 -2.36 -19.20 -12.85
C SER A 92 -2.81 -19.19 -11.38
N PRO A 93 -2.59 -20.27 -10.60
CA PRO A 93 -3.37 -20.58 -9.40
C PRO A 93 -2.67 -20.16 -8.10
N GLY A 94 -3.46 -19.72 -7.13
CA GLY A 94 -3.02 -19.49 -5.73
C GLY A 94 -3.30 -18.07 -5.23
N GLU A 95 -4.57 -17.64 -5.20
CA GLU A 95 -4.98 -16.49 -4.40
C GLU A 95 -6.02 -16.96 -3.39
N LEU A 96 -5.70 -16.77 -2.10
CA LEU A 96 -6.60 -16.84 -0.98
C LEU A 96 -7.77 -15.89 -1.24
N ASN A 97 -8.94 -16.45 -1.55
CA ASN A 97 -10.19 -15.72 -1.68
C ASN A 97 -10.63 -15.24 -0.29
N VAL A 98 -10.26 -14.01 0.08
CA VAL A 98 -10.95 -13.28 1.14
C VAL A 98 -12.29 -12.83 0.55
N LYS A 99 -13.35 -13.61 0.78
CA LYS A 99 -14.72 -13.14 0.56
C LYS A 99 -15.04 -12.11 1.65
N ASP A 100 -14.84 -10.84 1.33
CA ASP A 100 -15.40 -9.74 2.13
C ASP A 100 -16.91 -9.67 1.86
N ASN A 101 -17.69 -10.13 2.84
CA ASN A 101 -19.10 -9.77 2.97
C ASN A 101 -19.16 -8.36 3.59
N SER A 102 -19.00 -7.33 2.76
CA SER A 102 -19.50 -6.01 3.06
C SER A 102 -19.93 -5.33 1.77
N THR A 103 -21.21 -4.96 1.75
CA THR A 103 -21.90 -4.03 0.85
C THR A 103 -21.02 -3.14 -0.02
N GLY A 104 -21.37 -3.11 -1.32
CA GLY A 104 -20.54 -2.70 -2.43
C GLY A 104 -19.97 -1.28 -2.39
N VAL A 105 -18.67 -1.20 -2.68
CA VAL A 105 -18.07 -0.30 -3.67
C VAL A 105 -16.85 -1.06 -4.22
N GLY A 106 -16.84 -1.38 -5.51
CA GLY A 106 -15.70 -2.03 -6.14
C GLY A 106 -14.48 -1.09 -6.12
N LYS A 107 -13.54 -1.31 -5.21
CA LYS A 107 -12.27 -0.57 -5.19
C LYS A 107 -11.54 -0.82 -6.52
N ASN A 108 -11.39 0.21 -7.37
CA ASN A 108 -10.46 0.18 -8.49
C ASN A 108 -9.04 0.31 -7.90
N TRP A 109 -8.43 -0.83 -7.59
CA TRP A 109 -7.02 -0.86 -7.21
C TRP A 109 -6.16 -0.65 -8.45
N ASP A 110 -5.33 0.39 -8.40
CA ASP A 110 -4.29 0.58 -9.39
C ASP A 110 -3.31 -0.61 -9.38
N ASN A 111 -2.67 -0.85 -10.52
CA ASN A 111 -1.72 -1.96 -10.66
C ASN A 111 -0.50 -1.80 -9.72
N SER A 112 -0.16 -0.55 -9.35
CA SER A 112 0.85 -0.24 -8.34
C SER A 112 0.43 -0.67 -6.94
N ASP A 113 -0.82 -0.42 -6.56
CA ASP A 113 -1.32 -0.69 -5.22
C ASP A 113 -1.39 -2.20 -4.96
N ARG A 114 -1.77 -2.96 -6.00
CA ARG A 114 -1.71 -4.43 -5.95
C ARG A 114 -0.30 -4.95 -5.74
N ALA A 115 0.69 -4.32 -6.38
CA ALA A 115 2.09 -4.71 -6.20
C ALA A 115 2.55 -4.43 -4.76
N PHE A 116 2.20 -3.27 -4.19
CA PHE A 116 2.49 -2.94 -2.80
C PHE A 116 1.82 -3.89 -1.80
N TYR A 117 0.55 -4.23 -2.05
CA TYR A 117 -0.19 -5.17 -1.22
C TYR A 117 0.44 -6.57 -1.24
N LYS A 118 0.87 -7.02 -2.42
CA LYS A 118 1.57 -8.30 -2.57
C LYS A 118 2.89 -8.32 -1.79
N GLU A 119 3.64 -7.22 -1.78
CA GLU A 119 4.85 -7.11 -0.98
C GLU A 119 4.56 -7.12 0.52
N LEU A 120 3.50 -6.43 0.95
CA LEU A 120 3.10 -6.44 2.36
C LEU A 120 2.70 -7.83 2.86
N VAL A 121 1.90 -8.57 2.09
CA VAL A 121 1.51 -9.93 2.46
C VAL A 121 2.74 -10.82 2.65
N LYS A 122 3.73 -10.72 1.75
CA LYS A 122 5.01 -11.45 1.91
C LYS A 122 5.74 -11.07 3.20
N VAL A 123 5.77 -9.78 3.55
CA VAL A 123 6.40 -9.31 4.80
C VAL A 123 5.68 -9.90 6.01
N ILE A 124 4.34 -9.88 6.03
CA ILE A 124 3.54 -10.44 7.11
C ILE A 124 3.80 -11.96 7.25
N GLU A 125 3.80 -12.69 6.13
CA GLU A 125 4.08 -14.13 6.10
C GLU A 125 5.52 -14.46 6.54
N ALA A 126 6.51 -13.62 6.20
CA ALA A 126 7.91 -13.84 6.55
C ALA A 126 8.31 -13.40 7.97
N SER A 127 7.62 -12.42 8.56
CA SER A 127 8.06 -11.76 9.82
C SER A 127 7.52 -12.41 11.08
N ASP A 128 8.38 -12.74 12.05
CA ASP A 128 7.98 -13.23 13.37
C ASP A 128 7.32 -12.13 14.22
N VAL A 129 7.81 -10.90 14.10
CA VAL A 129 7.28 -9.71 14.77
C VAL A 129 7.02 -8.62 13.73
N ILE A 130 5.94 -7.87 13.89
CA ILE A 130 5.61 -6.72 13.04
C ILE A 130 5.74 -5.43 13.87
N LEU A 131 6.48 -4.46 13.33
CA LEU A 131 6.57 -3.11 13.86
C LEU A 131 5.87 -2.14 12.92
N GLU A 132 4.79 -1.52 13.39
CA GLU A 132 4.13 -0.42 12.69
C GLU A 132 4.75 0.92 13.09
N VAL A 133 5.32 1.62 12.11
CA VAL A 133 5.93 2.94 12.30
C VAL A 133 4.91 4.03 11.95
N LEU A 134 4.68 4.95 12.89
CA LEU A 134 3.74 6.06 12.77
C LEU A 134 4.47 7.41 12.76
N ASP A 135 3.88 8.43 12.13
CA ASP A 135 4.36 9.81 12.22
C ASP A 135 3.89 10.42 13.56
N ALA A 136 4.83 10.87 14.38
CA ALA A 136 4.54 11.46 15.68
C ALA A 136 3.68 12.74 15.58
N ARG A 137 3.67 13.43 14.44
CA ARG A 137 2.84 14.63 14.23
C ARG A 137 1.36 14.30 14.10
N ASP A 138 1.02 13.11 13.60
CA ASP A 138 -0.36 12.64 13.41
C ASP A 138 -0.41 11.09 13.50
N PRO A 139 -0.24 10.51 14.70
CA PRO A 139 -0.17 9.06 14.86
C PRO A 139 -1.49 8.38 14.51
N LEU A 140 -2.64 9.00 14.80
CA LEU A 140 -3.95 8.45 14.46
C LEU A 140 -4.25 8.56 12.97
N GLY A 141 -3.82 9.62 12.30
CA GLY A 141 -3.92 9.75 10.86
C GLY A 141 -2.98 8.83 10.10
N THR A 142 -1.82 8.49 10.67
CA THR A 142 -0.85 7.60 10.02
C THR A 142 -1.02 6.12 10.36
N ARG A 143 -1.84 5.79 11.36
CA ARG A 143 -2.22 4.42 11.72
C ARG A 143 -3.15 3.79 10.69
N CYS A 144 -2.91 2.53 10.36
CA CYS A 144 -3.73 1.80 9.38
C CYS A 144 -4.44 0.59 10.00
N VAL A 145 -5.67 0.80 10.45
CA VAL A 145 -6.51 -0.26 11.04
C VAL A 145 -6.73 -1.44 10.08
N ASP A 146 -6.83 -1.16 8.78
CA ASP A 146 -7.01 -2.22 7.77
C ASP A 146 -5.77 -3.12 7.68
N MET A 147 -4.57 -2.55 7.86
CA MET A 147 -3.30 -3.28 7.91
C MET A 147 -3.17 -4.10 9.20
N GLU A 148 -3.58 -3.53 10.35
CA GLU A 148 -3.64 -4.29 11.62
C GLU A 148 -4.59 -5.48 11.51
N ASN A 149 -5.79 -5.27 10.95
CA ASN A 149 -6.74 -6.35 10.72
C ASN A 149 -6.18 -7.43 9.79
N LEU A 150 -5.38 -7.06 8.79
CA LEU A 150 -4.71 -8.03 7.91
C LEU A 150 -3.68 -8.87 8.67
N VAL A 151 -2.87 -8.24 9.52
CA VAL A 151 -1.90 -8.93 10.38
C VAL A 151 -2.61 -9.87 11.36
N MET A 152 -3.70 -9.42 11.98
CA MET A 152 -4.49 -10.25 12.91
C MET A 152 -5.16 -11.44 12.20
N LYS A 153 -5.64 -11.25 10.96
CA LYS A 153 -6.21 -12.32 10.13
C LYS A 153 -5.17 -13.36 9.69
N ALA A 154 -3.90 -12.98 9.55
CA ALA A 154 -2.82 -13.91 9.19
C ALA A 154 -2.54 -14.97 10.28
N GLY A 155 -3.12 -14.79 11.48
CA GLY A 155 -3.15 -15.77 12.55
C GLY A 155 -1.95 -15.68 13.52
N PRO A 156 -2.10 -16.13 14.78
CA PRO A 156 -1.10 -15.99 15.84
C PRO A 156 0.08 -16.99 15.76
N ASN A 157 0.28 -17.67 14.63
CA ASN A 157 1.17 -18.83 14.55
C ASN A 157 2.61 -18.46 14.18
N LYS A 158 3.34 -17.83 15.13
CA LYS A 158 4.81 -17.79 15.12
C LYS A 158 5.38 -17.94 16.54
N HIS A 159 5.56 -19.19 16.98
CA HIS A 159 6.31 -19.59 18.17
C HIS A 159 7.02 -20.92 17.85
N LEU A 160 8.19 -21.35 18.33
CA LEU A 160 9.46 -20.84 18.89
C LEU A 160 10.38 -22.09 18.73
N ILE A 161 11.49 -22.14 17.99
CA ILE A 161 12.86 -21.69 18.31
C ILE A 161 13.58 -21.57 16.95
N LYS A 162 13.62 -20.37 16.37
CA LYS A 162 14.65 -20.06 15.36
C LYS A 162 15.76 -19.35 16.11
N LYS A 163 17.03 -19.72 15.84
CA LYS A 163 18.19 -18.97 16.37
C LYS A 163 18.12 -17.47 16.01
N SER A 164 17.34 -17.09 14.99
CA SER A 164 17.13 -15.71 14.56
C SER A 164 15.65 -15.30 14.50
N ILE A 165 15.33 -14.11 14.99
CA ILE A 165 14.04 -13.42 14.90
C ILE A 165 14.02 -12.53 13.66
N THR A 166 12.91 -12.58 12.92
CA THR A 166 12.66 -11.71 11.76
C THR A 166 11.60 -10.67 12.11
N VAL A 167 11.93 -9.39 11.95
CA VAL A 167 11.05 -8.27 12.29
C VAL A 167 10.67 -7.52 11.01
N GLY A 168 9.38 -7.46 10.70
CA GLY A 168 8.85 -6.69 9.57
C GLY A 168 8.51 -5.27 9.97
N VAL A 169 9.05 -4.30 9.26
CA VAL A 169 8.77 -2.87 9.50
C VAL A 169 7.74 -2.40 8.47
N ILE A 170 6.55 -2.02 8.93
CA ILE A 170 5.41 -1.61 8.10
C ILE A 170 4.91 -0.20 8.50
N GLY A 171 4.06 0.40 7.66
CA GLY A 171 3.52 1.74 7.86
C GLY A 171 3.47 2.58 6.58
N LEU A 172 2.86 3.76 6.67
CA LEU A 172 2.70 4.67 5.52
C LEU A 172 4.04 5.08 4.87
N PRO A 173 4.05 5.54 3.61
CA PRO A 173 5.20 6.19 3.01
C PRO A 173 5.76 7.33 3.88
N ASN A 174 7.08 7.54 3.84
CA ASN A 174 7.76 8.67 4.48
C ASN A 174 7.63 8.81 6.01
N VAL A 175 7.07 7.84 6.74
CA VAL A 175 7.10 7.80 8.22
C VAL A 175 8.48 7.50 8.82
N GLY A 176 9.48 7.18 7.98
CA GLY A 176 10.85 6.92 8.42
C GLY A 176 11.24 5.43 8.61
N LYS A 177 10.50 4.48 8.02
CA LYS A 177 10.80 3.02 8.11
C LYS A 177 12.26 2.68 7.75
N SER A 178 12.71 3.05 6.57
CA SER A 178 14.08 2.79 6.11
C SER A 178 15.13 3.55 6.94
N SER A 179 14.78 4.74 7.44
CA SER A 179 15.64 5.51 8.36
C SER A 179 15.79 4.81 9.72
N LEU A 180 14.71 4.24 10.26
CA LEU A 180 14.74 3.44 11.49
C LEU A 180 15.67 2.23 11.33
N ILE A 181 15.59 1.54 10.19
CA ILE A 181 16.46 0.39 9.90
C ILE A 181 17.94 0.80 9.85
N ASN A 182 18.27 1.88 9.14
CA ASN A 182 19.64 2.40 9.09
C ASN A 182 20.14 2.84 10.47
N SER A 183 19.28 3.45 11.29
CA SER A 183 19.60 3.86 12.65
C SER A 183 19.89 2.65 13.55
N LEU A 184 19.06 1.60 13.46
CA LEU A 184 19.28 0.35 14.18
C LEU A 184 20.58 -0.32 13.72
N LYS A 185 20.84 -0.34 12.42
CA LYS A 185 22.05 -0.94 11.84
C LYS A 185 23.32 -0.11 12.10
N ARG A 186 23.18 1.17 12.47
CA ARG A 186 24.27 2.15 12.60
C ARG A 186 25.10 2.29 11.32
N SER A 187 24.47 2.05 10.16
CA SER A 187 25.10 2.13 8.85
C SER A 187 24.04 2.40 7.79
N HIS A 188 24.45 3.07 6.71
CA HIS A 188 23.58 3.37 5.58
C HIS A 188 23.48 2.15 4.65
N VAL A 189 22.50 1.27 4.92
CA VAL A 189 22.27 0.03 4.17
C VAL A 189 21.12 0.17 3.18
N VAL A 190 20.03 0.83 3.60
CA VAL A 190 18.85 1.07 2.76
C VAL A 190 18.79 2.53 2.33
N ASN A 191 18.30 2.78 1.11
CA ASN A 191 18.17 4.15 0.61
C ASN A 191 17.04 4.89 1.35
N VAL A 192 17.32 6.13 1.76
CA VAL A 192 16.38 7.02 2.43
C VAL A 192 16.16 8.29 1.62
N GLY A 193 14.97 8.89 1.72
CA GLY A 193 14.65 10.16 1.08
C GLY A 193 13.21 10.57 1.33
N SER A 194 12.92 11.85 1.12
CA SER A 194 11.59 12.44 1.34
C SER A 194 10.59 12.15 0.21
N THR A 195 11.04 11.52 -0.89
CA THR A 195 10.18 11.20 -2.02
C THR A 195 9.46 9.86 -1.81
N PRO A 196 8.12 9.83 -1.87
CA PRO A 196 7.36 8.59 -1.76
C PRO A 196 7.73 7.57 -2.86
N GLY A 197 7.65 6.28 -2.50
CA GLY A 197 7.89 5.16 -3.42
C GLY A 197 9.36 4.92 -3.76
N LEU A 198 10.27 5.32 -2.87
CA LEU A 198 11.71 5.01 -2.98
C LEU A 198 11.96 3.51 -2.78
N THR A 199 11.44 2.95 -1.68
CA THR A 199 11.41 1.51 -1.43
C THR A 199 10.26 0.90 -2.23
N ARG A 200 10.58 0.10 -3.24
CA ARG A 200 9.59 -0.52 -4.16
C ARG A 200 9.37 -2.01 -3.92
N SER A 201 10.29 -2.67 -3.24
CA SER A 201 10.27 -4.09 -2.96
C SER A 201 10.78 -4.32 -1.55
N MET A 202 10.32 -5.42 -0.94
CA MET A 202 10.83 -5.88 0.33
C MET A 202 12.35 -6.09 0.27
N GLN A 203 13.07 -5.63 1.29
CA GLN A 203 14.51 -5.84 1.43
C GLN A 203 14.81 -6.41 2.82
N GLU A 204 15.73 -7.37 2.88
CA GLU A 204 16.18 -7.97 4.14
C GLU A 204 17.50 -7.33 4.59
N VAL A 205 17.55 -6.88 5.84
CA VAL A 205 18.72 -6.29 6.48
C VAL A 205 19.08 -7.09 7.71
N GLN A 206 20.25 -7.73 7.69
CA GLN A 206 20.76 -8.43 8.87
C GLN A 206 21.28 -7.43 9.90
N LEU A 207 20.62 -7.36 11.06
CA LEU A 207 21.06 -6.49 12.15
C LEU A 207 22.22 -7.14 12.90
N ASP A 208 22.00 -8.35 13.40
CA ASP A 208 22.96 -9.21 14.11
C ASP A 208 22.66 -10.68 13.79
N LYS A 209 23.48 -11.65 14.23
CA LYS A 209 23.31 -13.10 13.96
C LYS A 209 21.91 -13.62 14.26
N ASN A 210 21.25 -13.04 15.26
CA ASN A 210 19.95 -13.46 15.75
C ASN A 210 18.80 -12.53 15.33
N VAL A 211 19.04 -11.44 14.60
CA VAL A 211 17.97 -10.47 14.24
C VAL A 211 18.08 -10.03 12.79
N LYS A 212 16.97 -10.18 12.07
CA LYS A 212 16.75 -9.73 10.69
C LYS A 212 15.63 -8.71 10.66
N LEU A 213 15.81 -7.64 9.90
CA LEU A 213 14.80 -6.61 9.66
C LEU A 213 14.33 -6.71 8.20
N LEU A 214 13.02 -6.67 7.97
CA LEU A 214 12.43 -6.58 6.63
C LEU A 214 11.90 -5.16 6.40
N ASP A 215 12.49 -4.44 5.44
CA ASP A 215 12.00 -3.13 4.99
C ASP A 215 10.86 -3.32 4.00
N CYS A 216 9.63 -2.97 4.39
CA CYS A 216 8.46 -3.01 3.52
C CYS A 216 8.32 -1.69 2.75
N PRO A 217 7.94 -1.70 1.46
CA PRO A 217 7.47 -0.49 0.81
C PRO A 217 6.31 0.14 1.60
N GLY A 218 6.22 1.47 1.62
CA GLY A 218 5.11 2.15 2.28
C GLY A 218 3.79 1.83 1.58
N VAL A 219 2.85 1.21 2.29
CA VAL A 219 1.55 0.85 1.74
C VAL A 219 0.51 1.86 2.20
N VAL A 220 -0.27 2.34 1.25
CA VAL A 220 -1.36 3.27 1.50
C VAL A 220 -2.66 2.50 1.28
N MET A 221 -3.28 2.03 2.35
CA MET A 221 -4.63 1.45 2.29
C MET A 221 -5.62 2.50 2.74
N LEU A 222 -6.30 3.13 1.78
CA LEU A 222 -7.27 4.17 2.08
C LEU A 222 -8.67 3.62 1.98
N ARG A 223 -9.50 4.05 2.93
CA ARG A 223 -10.95 3.94 2.81
C ARG A 223 -11.37 4.84 1.65
N SER A 224 -12.24 4.34 0.77
CA SER A 224 -12.73 5.05 -0.44
C SER A 224 -13.57 6.31 -0.17
N GLY A 225 -13.45 6.93 1.00
CA GLY A 225 -14.06 8.21 1.36
C GLY A 225 -13.14 9.13 2.16
N ALA A 226 -11.85 8.81 2.30
CA ALA A 226 -10.89 9.73 2.89
C ALA A 226 -10.55 10.83 1.86
N ASN A 227 -10.72 12.09 2.25
CA ASN A 227 -10.42 13.26 1.42
C ASN A 227 -8.99 13.17 0.85
N ASP A 228 -8.84 13.35 -0.47
CA ASP A 228 -7.54 13.26 -1.16
C ASP A 228 -6.50 14.25 -0.60
N GLU A 229 -7.00 15.36 -0.05
CA GLU A 229 -6.22 16.36 0.66
C GLU A 229 -5.51 15.77 1.89
N SER A 230 -6.22 15.00 2.72
CA SER A 230 -5.66 14.38 3.92
C SER A 230 -4.60 13.33 3.59
N ILE A 231 -4.74 12.64 2.46
CA ILE A 231 -3.79 11.66 1.95
C ILE A 231 -2.51 12.34 1.50
N THR A 232 -2.66 13.47 0.82
CA THR A 232 -1.54 14.29 0.35
C THR A 232 -0.71 14.80 1.53
N LEU A 233 -1.36 15.22 2.61
CA LEU A 233 -0.67 15.68 3.83
C LEU A 233 0.07 14.60 4.60
N ARG A 234 -0.28 13.33 4.39
CA ARG A 234 0.44 12.17 4.97
C ARG A 234 1.67 11.76 4.15
N ASN A 235 2.15 12.63 3.26
CA ASN A 235 3.33 12.40 2.43
C ASN A 235 3.25 11.10 1.60
N CYS A 236 2.04 10.73 1.17
CA CYS A 236 1.79 9.46 0.47
C CYS A 236 1.91 9.58 -1.06
N LYS A 237 1.74 10.79 -1.60
CA LYS A 237 1.80 11.08 -3.04
C LYS A 237 2.97 12.01 -3.36
N ARG A 238 3.51 11.87 -4.57
CA ARG A 238 4.55 12.78 -5.09
C ARG A 238 3.90 14.12 -5.44
N ILE A 239 4.45 15.20 -4.88
CA ILE A 239 3.89 16.56 -5.03
C ILE A 239 3.82 16.95 -6.50
N GLU A 240 4.78 16.54 -7.33
CA GLU A 240 4.85 16.92 -8.75
C GLU A 240 3.71 16.32 -9.59
N LYS A 241 3.12 15.21 -9.12
CA LYS A 241 2.04 14.52 -9.82
C LYS A 241 0.65 14.92 -9.32
N LEU A 242 0.56 15.86 -8.38
CA LEU A 242 -0.72 16.37 -7.91
C LEU A 242 -1.34 17.27 -8.97
N ASP A 243 -2.60 16.97 -9.29
CA ASP A 243 -3.44 17.77 -10.20
C ASP A 243 -3.83 19.10 -9.56
N ASP A 244 -4.29 19.07 -8.29
CA ASP A 244 -4.58 20.26 -7.49
C ASP A 244 -3.66 20.35 -6.25
N PRO A 245 -2.64 21.23 -6.26
CA PRO A 245 -1.81 21.48 -5.08
C PRO A 245 -2.45 22.45 -4.07
N ILE A 246 -3.54 23.16 -4.42
CA ILE A 246 -4.12 24.22 -3.57
C ILE A 246 -5.00 23.62 -2.46
N GLY A 247 -5.81 22.60 -2.76
CA GLY A 247 -6.65 21.91 -1.76
C GLY A 247 -5.87 21.44 -0.51
N PRO A 248 -4.75 20.71 -0.66
CA PRO A 248 -3.91 20.32 0.48
C PRO A 248 -3.35 21.51 1.28
N VAL A 249 -3.01 22.64 0.62
CA VAL A 249 -2.53 23.84 1.31
C VAL A 249 -3.63 24.47 2.16
N LYS A 250 -4.89 24.47 1.69
CA LYS A 250 -6.03 24.94 2.49
C LYS A 250 -6.14 24.18 3.82
N GLU A 251 -5.92 22.88 3.80
CA GLU A 251 -5.93 22.05 5.02
C GLU A 251 -4.70 22.32 5.92
N ILE A 252 -3.52 22.63 5.35
CA ILE A 252 -2.35 23.10 6.13
C ILE A 252 -2.68 24.40 6.88
N LEU A 253 -3.29 25.36 6.19
CA LEU A 253 -3.69 26.64 6.79
C LEU A 253 -4.73 26.45 7.90
N ARG A 254 -5.59 25.43 7.80
CA ARG A 254 -6.55 25.08 8.86
C ARG A 254 -5.85 24.46 10.08
N ARG A 255 -4.76 23.73 9.86
CA ARG A 255 -4.00 23.02 10.90
C ARG A 255 -2.98 23.89 11.62
N CYS A 256 -2.48 24.95 10.98
CA CYS A 256 -1.42 25.79 11.50
C CYS A 256 -1.95 27.18 11.90
N PRO A 257 -1.54 27.73 13.06
CA PRO A 257 -1.81 29.12 13.41
C PRO A 257 -1.30 30.09 12.33
N PRO A 258 -2.11 31.06 11.87
CA PRO A 258 -1.68 32.01 10.83
C PRO A 258 -0.41 32.79 11.19
N SER A 259 -0.26 33.18 12.47
CA SER A 259 0.90 33.92 12.98
C SER A 259 2.23 33.21 12.74
N MET A 260 2.24 31.88 12.86
CA MET A 260 3.42 31.05 12.61
C MET A 260 3.81 31.06 11.13
N LEU A 261 2.83 30.97 10.24
CA LEU A 261 3.07 30.98 8.79
C LEU A 261 3.52 32.35 8.31
N VAL A 262 2.94 33.42 8.86
CA VAL A 262 3.37 34.80 8.63
C VAL A 262 4.84 34.97 9.01
N ALA A 263 5.25 34.49 10.18
CA ALA A 263 6.65 34.54 10.62
C ALA A 263 7.58 33.68 9.75
N LEU A 264 7.16 32.46 9.39
CA LEU A 264 7.97 31.51 8.63
C LEU A 264 8.25 32.00 7.21
N TYR A 265 7.23 32.53 6.53
CA TYR A 265 7.33 33.03 5.16
C TYR A 265 7.64 34.52 5.08
N LYS A 266 7.83 35.20 6.23
CA LYS A 266 8.09 36.64 6.33
C LYS A 266 7.03 37.49 5.61
N LEU A 267 5.78 37.13 5.84
CA LEU A 267 4.63 37.83 5.27
C LEU A 267 4.17 38.95 6.21
N PRO A 268 3.45 39.97 5.72
CA PRO A 268 2.83 40.97 6.59
C PRO A 268 1.57 40.41 7.28
N SER A 269 0.62 39.91 6.51
CA SER A 269 -0.61 39.25 6.95
C SER A 269 -1.23 38.51 5.75
N PHE A 270 -2.21 37.65 5.98
CA PHE A 270 -3.03 37.08 4.90
C PHE A 270 -4.42 36.74 5.41
N ASP A 271 -5.42 36.86 4.53
CA ASP A 271 -6.83 36.63 4.88
C ASP A 271 -7.43 35.40 4.20
N SER A 272 -6.86 34.98 3.07
CA SER A 272 -7.35 33.84 2.30
C SER A 272 -6.21 32.95 1.81
N VAL A 273 -6.54 31.72 1.43
CA VAL A 273 -5.58 30.77 0.87
C VAL A 273 -4.90 31.33 -0.38
N ASN A 274 -5.68 31.97 -1.26
CA ASN A 274 -5.15 32.57 -2.49
C ASN A 274 -4.26 33.79 -2.20
N ASP A 275 -4.65 34.64 -1.24
CA ASP A 275 -3.83 35.78 -0.82
C ASP A 275 -2.50 35.32 -0.20
N PHE A 276 -2.54 34.31 0.68
CA PHE A 276 -1.35 33.66 1.23
C PHE A 276 -0.42 33.17 0.11
N LEU A 277 -0.95 32.40 -0.85
CA LEU A 277 -0.14 31.83 -1.93
C LEU A 277 0.42 32.91 -2.87
N GLN A 278 -0.33 33.97 -3.16
CA GLN A 278 0.17 35.11 -3.95
C GLN A 278 1.32 35.83 -3.23
N LYS A 279 1.19 36.08 -1.93
CA LYS A 279 2.24 36.71 -1.12
C LYS A 279 3.48 35.82 -1.02
N VAL A 280 3.31 34.51 -0.78
CA VAL A 280 4.42 33.54 -0.77
C VAL A 280 5.12 33.50 -2.13
N ALA A 281 4.36 33.41 -3.22
CA ALA A 281 4.91 33.41 -4.58
C ALA A 281 5.70 34.70 -4.87
N THR A 282 5.20 35.85 -4.43
CA THR A 282 5.88 37.14 -4.59
C THR A 282 7.21 37.18 -3.82
N VAL A 283 7.21 36.79 -2.55
CA VAL A 283 8.43 36.72 -1.72
C VAL A 283 9.44 35.72 -2.28
N MET A 284 8.97 34.61 -2.84
CA MET A 284 9.81 33.54 -3.42
C MET A 284 10.19 33.79 -4.89
N GLY A 285 9.77 34.92 -5.49
CA GLY A 285 10.06 35.27 -6.88
C GLY A 285 9.48 34.29 -7.91
N LYS A 286 8.35 33.64 -7.61
CA LYS A 286 7.68 32.68 -8.51
C LYS A 286 6.68 33.41 -9.38
N LEU A 287 7.16 33.82 -10.56
CA LEU A 287 6.39 34.54 -11.57
C LEU A 287 6.34 33.75 -12.88
N LYS A 288 5.17 33.74 -13.53
CA LYS A 288 4.97 33.27 -14.90
C LYS A 288 5.40 34.35 -15.90
N LYS A 289 5.40 33.99 -17.19
CA LYS A 289 5.61 34.95 -18.28
C LYS A 289 4.59 36.09 -18.16
N GLY A 290 5.06 37.33 -18.35
CA GLY A 290 4.23 38.53 -18.20
C GLY A 290 4.12 39.06 -16.76
N GLY A 291 4.92 38.55 -15.81
CA GLY A 291 4.96 39.07 -14.44
C GLY A 291 3.77 38.63 -13.56
N VAL A 292 2.94 37.71 -14.06
CA VAL A 292 1.82 37.15 -13.31
C VAL A 292 2.34 36.17 -12.25
N VAL A 293 1.86 36.30 -11.02
CA VAL A 293 2.29 35.48 -9.89
C VAL A 293 1.88 34.01 -10.07
N ASP A 294 2.81 33.08 -9.82
CA ASP A 294 2.58 31.64 -9.95
C ASP A 294 2.12 31.00 -8.63
N VAL A 295 0.80 30.96 -8.43
CA VAL A 295 0.15 30.42 -7.23
C VAL A 295 0.36 28.90 -7.11
N GLU A 296 0.32 28.15 -8.21
CA GLU A 296 0.52 26.69 -8.19
C GLU A 296 1.96 26.33 -7.80
N ALA A 297 2.94 27.05 -8.34
CA ALA A 297 4.34 26.84 -7.98
C ALA A 297 4.58 27.13 -6.48
N ALA A 298 3.97 28.20 -5.95
CA ALA A 298 4.03 28.48 -4.52
C ALA A 298 3.34 27.41 -3.68
N ALA A 299 2.18 26.90 -4.11
CA ALA A 299 1.51 25.81 -3.41
C ALA A 299 2.40 24.56 -3.33
N ARG A 300 3.08 24.18 -4.41
CA ARG A 300 4.04 23.05 -4.40
C ARG A 300 5.22 23.29 -3.47
N ILE A 301 5.71 24.52 -3.35
CA ILE A 301 6.78 24.88 -2.39
C ILE A 301 6.29 24.72 -0.96
N VAL A 302 5.09 25.22 -0.64
CA VAL A 302 4.49 25.08 0.69
C VAL A 302 4.30 23.61 1.06
N LEU A 303 3.83 22.79 0.11
CA LEU A 303 3.71 21.33 0.32
C LEU A 303 5.07 20.66 0.51
N HIS A 304 6.11 21.10 -0.20
CA HIS A 304 7.45 20.58 0.00
C HIS A 304 8.00 20.95 1.39
N ASP A 305 7.82 22.20 1.81
CA ASP A 305 8.18 22.67 3.16
C ASP A 305 7.43 21.89 4.26
N TRP A 306 6.16 21.55 4.03
CA TRP A 306 5.38 20.66 4.90
C TRP A 306 5.99 19.25 5.00
N ASN A 307 6.30 18.64 3.85
CA ASN A 307 6.87 17.29 3.78
C ASN A 307 8.25 17.20 4.44
N GLN A 308 9.05 18.28 4.37
CA GLN A 308 10.35 18.38 5.03
C GLN A 308 10.26 18.73 6.52
N GLY A 309 9.08 19.04 7.03
CA GLY A 309 8.89 19.43 8.44
C GLY A 309 9.36 20.85 8.76
N LYS A 310 9.54 21.71 7.75
CA LYS A 310 9.89 23.12 7.94
C LYS A 310 8.71 23.92 8.51
N ILE A 311 7.49 23.53 8.16
CA ILE A 311 6.26 24.02 8.81
C ILE A 311 6.02 23.16 10.06
N PRO A 312 6.18 23.71 11.28
CA PRO A 312 5.99 22.93 12.48
C PRO A 312 4.49 22.73 12.73
N TYR A 313 4.12 21.47 12.94
CA TYR A 313 2.76 21.07 13.28
C TYR A 313 2.78 19.82 14.15
N TYR A 314 1.84 19.75 15.09
CA TYR A 314 1.59 18.59 15.91
C TYR A 314 0.08 18.47 16.17
N THR A 315 -0.39 17.24 16.27
CA THR A 315 -1.72 16.92 16.79
C THR A 315 -1.67 16.85 18.31
N MET A 316 -2.70 17.38 18.97
CA MET A 316 -2.83 17.17 20.41
C MET A 316 -3.17 15.70 20.66
N PRO A 317 -2.49 15.03 21.60
CA PRO A 317 -2.88 13.68 21.98
C PRO A 317 -4.29 13.69 22.56
N LEU A 318 -4.98 12.56 22.46
CA LEU A 318 -6.27 12.39 23.15
C LEU A 318 -6.06 12.67 24.64
N ILE A 319 -6.93 13.52 25.19
CA ILE A 319 -6.92 13.83 26.62
C ILE A 319 -7.12 12.50 27.33
N ARG A 320 -6.15 12.09 28.17
CA ARG A 320 -6.35 10.97 29.08
C ARG A 320 -7.51 11.38 29.98
N ASN A 321 -8.64 10.67 29.92
CA ASN A 321 -9.76 10.91 30.83
C ASN A 321 -9.20 11.03 32.25
N GLN A 322 -9.45 12.16 32.92
CA GLN A 322 -9.13 12.34 34.33
C GLN A 322 -10.16 11.55 35.18
N GLY A 323 -10.08 10.22 35.12
CA GLY A 323 -10.89 9.26 35.85
C GLY A 323 -10.73 7.89 35.20
N GLU A 324 -9.99 6.93 35.72
CA GLU A 324 -9.31 6.78 37.00
C GLU A 324 -7.80 6.60 36.74
N PRO A 325 -6.88 7.13 37.58
CA PRO A 325 -5.61 6.44 37.74
C PRO A 325 -5.97 5.08 38.35
N SER A 326 -5.69 4.00 37.62
CA SER A 326 -5.56 2.69 38.26
C SER A 326 -4.42 2.86 39.25
N GLU A 327 -4.75 3.13 40.52
CA GLU A 327 -3.78 3.14 41.59
C GLU A 327 -3.08 1.79 41.52
N ALA A 328 -1.78 1.82 41.24
CA ALA A 328 -0.93 0.67 41.45
C ALA A 328 -0.95 0.40 42.96
N LYS A 329 -1.88 -0.44 43.41
CA LYS A 329 -1.87 -0.97 44.77
C LYS A 329 -0.58 -1.77 44.90
N ILE A 330 0.36 -1.26 45.70
CA ILE A 330 1.48 -2.05 46.19
C ILE A 330 0.85 -3.18 46.99
N VAL A 331 0.97 -4.41 46.51
CA VAL A 331 0.58 -5.61 47.25
C VAL A 331 1.58 -5.74 48.39
N SER A 332 1.18 -5.33 49.59
CA SER A 332 2.05 -5.35 50.78
C SER A 332 2.11 -6.71 51.46
N GLU A 333 1.39 -7.72 50.97
CA GLU A 333 1.41 -9.07 51.55
C GLU A 333 1.50 -10.13 50.44
N LEU A 334 2.62 -10.86 50.44
CA LEU A 334 2.74 -12.16 49.79
C LEU A 334 1.92 -13.16 50.60
N GLY A 335 0.72 -13.48 50.11
CA GLY A 335 -0.08 -14.61 50.56
C GLY A 335 0.28 -15.87 49.79
#